data_AF-A0A2V0NMW2-F1
#
_entry.id   AF-A0A2V0NMW2-F1
#
_cell.length_a   1.000
_cell.length_b   1.000
_cell.length_c   1.000
_cell.angle_alpha   90.00
_cell.angle_beta   90.00
_cell.angle_gamma   90.00
#
_symmetry.space_group_name_H-M   'P 1'
#
loop_
_entity.id
_entity.type
_entity.pdbx_description
1 polymer ?
#
loop_
_entity_poly.entity_id
_entity_poly.type
_entity_poly.pdbx_seq_one_letter_code
_entity_poly.pdbx_strand_id
1 'polypeptide(L)'
;MGAGEKVSSALFFKYNTQLGPPYQVLVDTNFINFSIKNKVDLVRGMMDCLYAECTPVVTDCVMAELEKLGQKYRVALKVAKDPRVERLPCSHKGTYADDCICERVGQHKCYIVATCDRDLRRRIRKIPGVPIMYIAKHRYTIERLPEATVGGAPRT
;
A
#
# COMPACT_ATOMS: atom_id res chain seq x y z
N MET A 1 25.92 -24.52 7.82
CA MET A 1 26.50 -23.17 7.90
C MET A 1 25.80 -22.31 6.85
N GLY A 2 24.82 -21.50 7.27
CA GLY A 2 24.02 -20.67 6.35
C GLY A 2 24.78 -19.40 5.99
N ALA A 3 24.92 -19.13 4.70
CA ALA A 3 25.48 -17.89 4.21
C ALA A 3 24.56 -16.73 4.61
N GLY A 4 25.02 -15.90 5.53
CA GLY A 4 24.37 -14.64 5.87
C GLY A 4 24.44 -13.70 4.67
N GLU A 5 23.29 -13.36 4.12
CA GLU A 5 23.15 -12.37 3.05
C GLU A 5 23.65 -11.01 3.58
N LYS A 6 24.85 -10.61 3.15
CA LYS A 6 25.42 -9.31 3.47
C LYS A 6 24.62 -8.24 2.74
N VAL A 7 23.72 -7.57 3.46
CA VAL A 7 23.09 -6.33 2.98
C VAL A 7 24.19 -5.28 2.86
N SER A 8 24.64 -5.03 1.64
CA SER A 8 25.62 -4.00 1.32
C SER A 8 25.13 -2.65 1.81
N SER A 9 25.97 -1.92 2.55
CA SER A 9 25.72 -0.55 3.03
C SER A 9 25.43 0.44 1.89
N ALA A 10 25.77 0.10 0.64
CA ALA A 10 25.41 0.87 -0.55
C ALA A 10 23.90 0.80 -0.90
N LEU A 11 23.15 -0.16 -0.36
CA LEU A 11 21.69 -0.24 -0.53
C LEU A 11 20.93 0.77 0.32
N PHE A 12 21.58 1.39 1.32
CA PHE A 12 20.94 2.38 2.20
C PHE A 12 20.62 3.70 1.48
N PHE A 13 21.20 3.92 0.30
CA PHE A 13 20.98 5.12 -0.55
C PHE A 13 20.34 4.83 -1.90
N LYS A 14 19.83 3.60 -2.16
CA LYS A 14 19.13 3.35 -3.43
C LYS A 14 17.76 4.02 -3.41
N TYR A 15 17.73 5.26 -3.88
CA TYR A 15 16.52 5.93 -4.33
C TYR A 15 15.77 5.01 -5.29
N ASN A 16 14.52 4.71 -4.98
CA ASN A 16 13.70 3.84 -5.78
C ASN A 16 13.15 4.61 -6.98
N THR A 17 13.86 4.58 -8.10
CA THR A 17 13.49 5.30 -9.33
C THR A 17 12.22 4.77 -10.00
N GLN A 18 11.72 3.60 -9.58
CA GLN A 18 10.46 3.03 -10.09
C GLN A 18 9.23 3.55 -9.35
N LEU A 19 9.44 4.31 -8.27
CA LEU A 19 8.38 4.89 -7.48
C LEU A 19 8.27 6.39 -7.80
N GLY A 20 7.14 6.79 -8.38
CA GLY A 20 6.84 8.18 -8.70
C GLY A 20 5.36 8.38 -9.08
N PRO A 21 4.90 9.62 -9.25
CA PRO A 21 3.53 9.93 -9.67
C PRO A 21 3.23 9.43 -11.10
N PRO A 22 2.00 8.97 -11.40
CA PRO A 22 0.94 8.70 -10.42
C PRO A 22 1.31 7.51 -9.52
N TYR A 23 1.23 7.71 -8.20
CA TYR A 23 1.62 6.67 -7.24
C TYR A 23 0.61 5.54 -7.23
N GLN A 24 1.08 4.32 -7.44
CA GLN A 24 0.25 3.13 -7.29
C GLN A 24 0.24 2.68 -5.84
N VAL A 25 -0.95 2.68 -5.23
CA VAL A 25 -1.13 2.37 -3.81
C VAL A 25 -1.91 1.07 -3.66
N LEU A 26 -1.23 -0.02 -3.29
CA LEU A 26 -1.87 -1.31 -3.00
C LEU A 26 -2.69 -1.20 -1.70
N VAL A 27 -3.99 -1.46 -1.79
CA VAL A 27 -4.93 -1.33 -0.67
C VAL A 27 -5.43 -2.70 -0.22
N ASP A 28 -5.41 -2.94 1.10
CA ASP A 28 -6.00 -4.14 1.71
C ASP A 28 -7.42 -3.90 2.27
N THR A 29 -8.11 -4.98 2.63
CA THR A 29 -9.44 -4.95 3.23
C THR A 29 -9.48 -4.10 4.50
N ASN A 30 -8.43 -4.21 5.33
CA ASN A 30 -8.32 -3.54 6.62
C ASN A 30 -8.32 -2.01 6.45
N PHE A 31 -7.51 -1.49 5.53
CA PHE A 31 -7.38 -0.07 5.25
C PHE A 31 -8.67 0.53 4.69
N ILE A 32 -9.37 -0.16 3.79
CA ILE A 32 -10.68 0.28 3.27
C ILE A 32 -11.67 0.45 4.43
N ASN A 33 -11.73 -0.54 5.32
CA ASN A 33 -12.63 -0.50 6.48
C ASN A 33 -12.30 0.66 7.42
N PHE A 34 -11.03 0.90 7.72
CA PHE A 34 -10.66 2.05 8.55
C PHE A 34 -10.88 3.38 7.84
N SER A 35 -10.72 3.46 6.52
CA SER A 35 -11.00 4.67 5.74
C SER A 35 -12.47 5.06 5.85
N ILE A 36 -13.39 4.09 5.69
CA ILE A 36 -14.82 4.30 5.86
C ILE A 36 -15.14 4.75 7.29
N LYS A 37 -14.59 4.07 8.31
CA LYS A 37 -14.81 4.44 9.73
C LYS A 37 -14.35 5.87 10.04
N ASN A 38 -13.24 6.29 9.45
CA ASN A 38 -12.68 7.63 9.64
C ASN A 38 -13.25 8.67 8.65
N LYS A 39 -14.20 8.28 7.79
CA LYS A 39 -14.81 9.14 6.77
C LYS A 39 -13.77 9.78 5.82
N VAL A 40 -12.72 9.02 5.48
CA VAL A 40 -11.69 9.44 4.53
C VAL A 40 -11.98 8.78 3.17
N ASP A 41 -12.15 9.58 2.12
CA ASP A 41 -12.21 9.10 0.73
C ASP A 41 -10.83 8.58 0.32
N LEU A 42 -10.77 7.38 -0.28
CA LEU A 42 -9.50 6.72 -0.62
C LEU A 42 -8.61 7.60 -1.49
N VAL A 43 -9.13 8.06 -2.63
CA VAL A 43 -8.33 8.79 -3.63
C VAL A 43 -7.92 10.14 -3.08
N ARG A 44 -8.88 10.93 -2.55
CA ARG A 44 -8.57 12.23 -1.97
C ARG A 44 -7.62 12.13 -0.79
N GLY A 45 -7.83 11.17 0.10
CA GLY A 45 -6.95 10.95 1.25
C GLY A 45 -5.51 10.60 0.84
N MET A 46 -5.33 9.83 -0.24
CA MET A 46 -4.01 9.53 -0.80
C MET A 46 -3.36 10.78 -1.37
N MET A 47 -4.09 11.55 -2.18
CA MET A 47 -3.59 12.79 -2.79
C MET A 47 -3.24 13.85 -1.75
N ASP A 48 -4.07 14.02 -0.71
CA ASP A 48 -3.79 14.94 0.41
C ASP A 48 -2.56 14.52 1.23
N CYS A 49 -2.28 13.21 1.29
CA CYS A 49 -1.13 12.67 2.02
C CYS A 49 0.17 12.76 1.21
N LEU A 50 0.09 12.56 -0.11
CA LEU A 50 1.24 12.43 -1.00
C LEU A 50 1.54 13.70 -1.81
N TYR A 51 0.60 14.65 -1.84
CA TYR A 51 0.65 15.86 -2.66
C TYR A 51 0.91 15.57 -4.15
N ALA A 52 0.36 14.46 -4.64
CA ALA A 52 0.57 13.97 -6.00
C ALA A 52 -0.63 13.11 -6.46
N GLU A 53 -0.74 12.88 -7.77
CA GLU A 53 -1.71 11.93 -8.32
C GLU A 53 -1.46 10.52 -7.78
N CYS A 54 -2.54 9.84 -7.44
CA CYS A 54 -2.52 8.51 -6.83
C CYS A 54 -3.57 7.63 -7.47
N THR A 55 -3.19 6.39 -7.77
CA THR A 55 -4.07 5.33 -8.23
C THR A 55 -4.16 4.27 -7.14
N PRO A 56 -5.29 4.16 -6.42
CA PRO A 56 -5.56 3.02 -5.55
C PRO A 56 -5.64 1.74 -6.38
N VAL A 57 -4.98 0.69 -5.91
CA VAL A 57 -4.94 -0.61 -6.57
C VAL A 57 -5.37 -1.69 -5.59
N VAL A 58 -6.31 -2.54 -5.99
CA VAL A 58 -6.77 -3.69 -5.19
C VAL A 58 -6.46 -4.98 -5.93
N THR A 59 -5.85 -5.94 -5.23
CA THR A 59 -5.53 -7.26 -5.79
C THR A 59 -6.77 -8.14 -5.85
N ASP A 60 -6.77 -9.11 -6.79
CA ASP A 60 -7.85 -10.11 -6.89
C ASP A 60 -8.14 -10.83 -5.58
N CYS A 61 -7.09 -11.15 -4.80
CA CYS A 61 -7.26 -11.86 -3.54
C CYS A 61 -7.91 -10.99 -2.45
N VAL A 62 -7.57 -9.70 -2.38
CA VAL A 62 -8.26 -8.74 -1.49
C VAL A 62 -9.72 -8.56 -1.93
N MET A 63 -9.98 -8.44 -3.23
CA MET A 63 -11.35 -8.36 -3.75
C MET A 63 -12.15 -9.62 -3.39
N ALA A 64 -11.57 -10.80 -3.57
CA ALA A 64 -12.20 -12.08 -3.22
C ALA A 64 -12.45 -12.22 -1.71
N GLU A 65 -11.56 -11.69 -0.86
CA GLU A 65 -11.77 -11.63 0.58
C GLU A 65 -12.97 -10.74 0.94
N LEU A 66 -13.03 -9.52 0.38
CA LEU A 66 -14.14 -8.59 0.56
C LEU A 66 -15.49 -9.19 0.14
N GLU A 67 -15.52 -9.93 -0.97
CA GLU A 67 -16.74 -10.59 -1.46
C GLU A 67 -17.22 -11.71 -0.52
N LYS A 68 -16.30 -12.44 0.13
CA LYS A 68 -16.63 -13.50 1.09
C LYS A 68 -17.14 -12.98 2.43
N LEU A 69 -16.75 -11.77 2.84
CA LEU A 69 -17.15 -11.20 4.13
C LEU A 69 -18.63 -10.80 4.21
N GLY A 70 -19.37 -10.86 3.09
CA GLY A 70 -20.83 -10.77 3.05
C GLY A 70 -21.40 -9.36 3.30
N GLN A 71 -22.68 -9.29 3.67
CA GLN A 71 -23.45 -8.04 3.72
C GLN A 71 -22.84 -6.96 4.63
N LYS A 72 -22.15 -7.37 5.71
CA LYS A 72 -21.51 -6.46 6.67
C LYS A 72 -20.46 -5.55 6.00
N TYR A 73 -19.87 -6.00 4.89
CA TYR A 73 -18.81 -5.28 4.17
C TYR A 73 -19.26 -4.72 2.82
N ARG A 74 -20.59 -4.61 2.59
CA ARG A 74 -21.13 -4.08 1.32
C ARG A 74 -20.60 -2.69 0.98
N VAL A 75 -20.39 -1.83 1.97
CA VAL A 75 -19.82 -0.49 1.77
C VAL A 75 -18.35 -0.58 1.35
N ALA A 76 -17.56 -1.43 2.00
CA ALA A 76 -16.17 -1.66 1.62
C ALA A 76 -16.06 -2.25 0.21
N LEU A 77 -16.93 -3.18 -0.16
CA LEU A 77 -16.98 -3.74 -1.51
C LEU A 77 -17.33 -2.68 -2.57
N LYS A 78 -18.25 -1.75 -2.27
CA LYS A 78 -18.56 -0.62 -3.17
C LYS A 78 -17.36 0.30 -3.35
N VAL A 79 -16.65 0.60 -2.27
CA VAL A 79 -15.43 1.42 -2.32
C VAL A 79 -14.33 0.74 -3.14
N ALA A 80 -14.14 -0.58 -2.96
CA ALA A 80 -13.17 -1.35 -3.74
C ALA A 80 -13.53 -1.47 -5.23
N LYS A 81 -14.82 -1.36 -5.58
CA LYS A 81 -15.34 -1.40 -6.96
C LYS A 81 -15.56 0.01 -7.56
N ASP A 82 -15.11 1.05 -6.88
CA ASP A 82 -15.14 2.41 -7.42
C ASP A 82 -14.29 2.47 -8.71
N PRO A 83 -14.76 3.09 -9.81
CA PRO A 83 -14.01 3.17 -11.06
C PRO A 83 -12.63 3.81 -10.96
N ARG A 84 -12.38 4.59 -9.89
CA ARG A 84 -11.08 5.19 -9.59
C ARG A 84 -10.08 4.20 -8.97
N VAL A 85 -10.53 3.00 -8.62
CA VAL A 85 -9.72 1.93 -8.02
C VAL A 85 -9.41 0.90 -9.08
N GLU A 86 -8.13 0.71 -9.37
CA GLU A 86 -7.69 -0.30 -10.34
C GLU A 86 -7.65 -1.69 -9.71
N ARG A 87 -7.98 -2.68 -10.53
CA ARG A 87 -7.94 -4.09 -10.13
C ARG A 87 -6.70 -4.76 -10.71
N LEU A 88 -5.91 -5.39 -9.85
CA LEU A 88 -4.65 -6.02 -10.20
C LEU A 88 -4.74 -7.55 -10.11
N PRO A 89 -4.52 -8.28 -11.22
CA PRO A 89 -4.69 -9.71 -11.24
C PRO A 89 -3.62 -10.44 -10.43
N CYS A 90 -4.02 -11.52 -9.76
CA CYS A 90 -3.12 -12.40 -9.03
C CYS A 90 -2.90 -13.73 -9.76
N SER A 91 -1.66 -14.23 -9.78
CA SER A 91 -1.31 -15.50 -10.45
C SER A 91 -1.24 -16.70 -9.49
N HIS A 92 -1.80 -16.59 -8.29
CA HIS A 92 -1.66 -17.59 -7.23
C HIS A 92 -3.01 -18.23 -6.85
N LYS A 93 -2.98 -19.49 -6.40
CA LYS A 93 -4.18 -20.21 -5.95
C LYS A 93 -4.25 -20.20 -4.41
N GLY A 94 -5.29 -19.56 -3.86
CA GLY A 94 -5.64 -19.69 -2.43
C GLY A 94 -4.69 -19.03 -1.42
N THR A 95 -3.81 -18.14 -1.84
CA THR A 95 -2.87 -17.42 -0.96
C THR A 95 -3.57 -16.34 -0.13
N TYR A 96 -3.12 -16.16 1.12
CA TYR A 96 -3.54 -15.05 1.99
C TYR A 96 -3.13 -13.70 1.37
N ALA A 97 -4.00 -12.68 1.48
CA ALA A 97 -3.77 -11.37 0.86
C ALA A 97 -2.43 -10.75 1.28
N ASP A 98 -2.04 -10.89 2.54
CA ASP A 98 -0.78 -10.40 3.09
C ASP A 98 0.46 -10.98 2.39
N ASP A 99 0.43 -12.29 2.09
CA ASP A 99 1.52 -12.98 1.39
C ASP A 99 1.61 -12.50 -0.05
N CYS A 100 0.46 -12.37 -0.73
CA CYS A 100 0.38 -11.80 -2.07
C CYS A 100 0.98 -10.39 -2.13
N ILE A 101 0.59 -9.52 -1.20
CA ILE A 101 1.08 -8.14 -1.13
C ILE A 101 2.60 -8.16 -0.90
N CYS A 102 3.09 -8.93 0.06
CA CYS A 102 4.52 -9.02 0.37
C CYS A 102 5.34 -9.54 -0.81
N GLU A 103 4.86 -10.58 -1.50
CA GLU A 103 5.53 -11.13 -2.69
C GLU A 103 5.56 -10.10 -3.82
N ARG A 104 4.43 -9.45 -4.10
CA ARG A 104 4.31 -8.45 -5.15
C ARG A 104 5.23 -7.26 -4.94
N VAL A 105 5.22 -6.66 -3.75
CA VAL A 105 6.13 -5.54 -3.43
C VAL A 105 7.56 -6.02 -3.20
N GLY A 106 7.76 -7.32 -2.99
CA GLY A 106 9.06 -7.99 -3.02
C GLY A 106 9.69 -7.93 -4.41
N GLN A 107 8.91 -8.30 -5.44
CA GLN A 107 9.33 -8.36 -6.84
C GLN A 107 9.33 -6.99 -7.53
N HIS A 108 8.32 -6.17 -7.26
CA HIS A 108 8.10 -4.88 -7.91
C HIS A 108 8.12 -3.77 -6.87
N LYS A 109 9.13 -2.90 -6.93
CA LYS A 109 9.29 -1.80 -5.96
C LYS A 109 8.48 -0.55 -6.33
N CYS A 110 7.62 -0.59 -7.33
CA CYS A 110 6.84 0.57 -7.78
C CYS A 110 5.56 0.86 -6.98
N TYR A 111 5.33 0.18 -5.84
CA TYR A 111 4.10 0.30 -5.06
C TYR A 111 4.31 0.92 -3.69
N ILE A 112 3.33 1.71 -3.25
CA ILE A 112 3.08 2.03 -1.84
C ILE A 112 2.09 1.01 -1.31
N VAL A 113 2.24 0.55 -0.06
CA VAL A 113 1.23 -0.33 0.57
C VAL A 113 0.42 0.44 1.60
N ALA A 114 -0.89 0.50 1.42
CA ALA A 114 -1.84 1.07 2.36
C ALA A 114 -2.46 -0.02 3.25
N THR A 115 -2.04 -0.07 4.52
CA THR A 115 -2.54 -1.06 5.51
C THR A 115 -2.42 -0.52 6.94
N CYS A 116 -3.42 -0.83 7.77
CA CYS A 116 -3.36 -0.61 9.22
C CYS A 116 -3.06 -1.89 10.01
N ASP A 117 -2.86 -3.04 9.34
CA ASP A 117 -2.50 -4.29 10.00
C ASP A 117 -1.07 -4.24 10.56
N ARG A 118 -0.90 -4.59 11.84
CA ARG A 118 0.39 -4.45 12.53
C ARG A 118 1.43 -5.46 12.02
N ASP A 119 1.00 -6.66 11.70
CA ASP A 119 1.88 -7.75 11.29
C ASP A 119 2.28 -7.60 9.83
N LEU A 120 1.35 -7.25 8.94
CA LEU A 120 1.65 -6.91 7.55
C LEU A 120 2.60 -5.71 7.47
N ARG A 121 2.38 -4.65 8.25
CA ARG A 121 3.34 -3.53 8.35
C ARG A 121 4.71 -4.03 8.79
N ARG A 122 4.80 -4.87 9.83
CA ARG A 122 6.08 -5.42 10.31
C ARG A 122 6.79 -6.23 9.20
N ARG A 123 6.05 -6.98 8.38
CA ARG A 123 6.61 -7.73 7.25
C ARG A 123 7.12 -6.80 6.14
N ILE A 124 6.32 -5.83 5.70
CA ILE A 124 6.69 -4.88 4.65
C ILE A 124 7.91 -4.05 5.05
N ARG A 125 8.05 -3.72 6.35
CA ARG A 125 9.23 -3.02 6.87
C ARG A 125 10.56 -3.77 6.67
N LYS A 126 10.53 -5.08 6.45
CA LYS A 126 11.72 -5.87 6.10
C LYS A 126 12.08 -5.77 4.62
N ILE A 127 11.17 -5.27 3.80
CA ILE A 127 11.34 -5.10 2.36
C ILE A 127 11.87 -3.68 2.09
N PRO A 128 13.11 -3.52 1.61
CA PRO A 128 13.67 -2.19 1.35
C PRO A 128 12.97 -1.52 0.17
N GLY A 129 12.82 -0.19 0.26
CA GLY A 129 12.28 0.65 -0.82
C GLY A 129 10.76 0.67 -0.96
N VAL A 130 10.00 0.05 -0.04
CA VAL A 130 8.53 0.01 -0.07
C VAL A 130 7.95 0.95 1.00
N PRO A 131 7.29 2.06 0.61
CA PRO A 131 6.61 2.94 1.54
C PRO A 131 5.32 2.31 2.08
N ILE A 132 4.94 2.72 3.28
CA ILE A 132 3.74 2.22 3.96
C ILE A 132 2.83 3.39 4.32
N MET A 133 1.62 3.37 3.79
CA MET A 133 0.54 4.28 4.14
C MET A 133 -0.38 3.64 5.18
N TYR A 134 -0.79 4.40 6.19
CA TYR A 134 -1.68 3.95 7.26
C TYR A 134 -2.53 5.13 7.76
N ILE A 135 -3.54 4.84 8.57
CA ILE A 135 -4.42 5.87 9.13
C ILE A 135 -3.97 6.23 10.54
N ALA A 136 -3.77 7.52 10.80
CA ALA A 136 -3.49 8.07 12.11
C ALA A 136 -4.19 9.43 12.27
N LYS A 137 -4.75 9.71 13.46
CA LYS A 137 -5.45 10.97 13.75
C LYS A 137 -6.48 11.37 12.66
N HIS A 138 -7.29 10.41 12.21
CA HIS A 138 -8.32 10.58 11.17
C HIS A 138 -7.79 11.02 9.78
N ARG A 139 -6.49 10.86 9.50
CA ARG A 139 -5.89 11.18 8.19
C ARG A 139 -4.95 10.06 7.76
N TYR A 140 -4.62 10.01 6.47
CA TYR A 140 -3.57 9.13 6.00
C TYR A 140 -2.20 9.69 6.40
N THR A 141 -1.27 8.79 6.68
CA THR A 141 0.11 9.08 7.04
C THR A 141 0.97 8.08 6.31
N ILE A 142 2.15 8.51 5.89
CA ILE A 142 3.11 7.67 5.19
C ILE A 142 4.43 7.58 5.95
N GLU A 143 5.02 6.38 5.97
CA GLU A 143 6.40 6.16 6.42
C GLU A 143 7.24 5.64 5.25
N ARG A 144 8.56 5.93 5.28
CA ARG A 144 9.57 5.43 4.34
C ARG A 144 9.39 5.85 2.89
N LEU A 145 8.64 6.92 2.64
CA LEU A 145 8.67 7.60 1.35
C LEU A 145 9.97 8.39 1.24
N PRO A 146 10.79 8.19 0.18
CA PRO A 146 12.02 8.97 0.01
C PRO A 146 11.72 10.46 -0.14
N GLU A 147 12.55 11.32 0.47
CA GLU A 147 12.31 12.77 0.47
C GLU A 147 12.32 13.39 -0.93
N ALA A 148 13.11 12.82 -1.86
CA ALA A 148 13.20 13.32 -3.24
C ALA A 148 11.96 12.99 -4.10
N THR A 149 11.03 12.14 -3.63
CA THR A 149 9.80 11.79 -4.36
C THR A 149 8.61 12.69 -3.99
N VAL A 150 8.63 13.33 -2.82
CA VAL A 150 7.62 14.32 -2.42
C VAL A 150 8.00 15.62 -3.08
N GLY A 151 7.16 16.15 -3.98
CA GLY A 151 7.36 17.44 -4.63
C GLY A 151 7.82 18.48 -3.61
N GLY A 152 9.02 19.00 -3.81
CA GLY A 152 9.82 19.67 -2.78
C GLY A 152 9.02 20.67 -1.96
N ALA A 153 8.81 20.35 -0.68
CA ALA A 153 8.45 21.34 0.32
C ALA A 153 9.73 21.70 1.07
N PRO A 154 10.21 22.96 1.03
CA PRO A 154 11.30 23.39 1.88
C PRO A 154 10.86 23.28 3.34
N ARG A 155 11.66 22.62 4.17
CA ARG A 155 11.49 22.70 5.62
C ARG A 155 12.07 24.05 6.07
N THR A 156 11.22 24.95 6.55
CA THR A 156 11.63 26.05 7.42
C THR A 156 11.93 25.52 8.82
#